data_AF-A0ABD5X3Q6-F1
#
_entry.id   AF-A0ABD5X3Q6-F1
#
_cell.length_a   1.000
_cell.length_b   1.000
_cell.length_c   1.000
_cell.angle_alpha   90.00
_cell.angle_beta   90.00
_cell.angle_gamma   90.00
#
_symmetry.space_group_name_H-M   'P 1'
#
loop_
_entity.id
_entity.type
_entity.pdbx_description
1 polymer ?
#
loop_
_entity_poly.entity_id
_entity_poly.type
_entity_poly.pdbx_seq_one_letter_code
_entity_poly.pdbx_strand_id
1 'polypeptide(L)' 'MASAPSPNGDLFDEFLTSRGHDVETARWEESYNKKQCPDCGGLHDGDAVECSVCGWRPEVGR' A
#
# COMPACT_ATOMS: atom_id res chain seq x y z
N MET A 1 -7.24 13.29 -11.47
CA MET A 1 -8.70 13.42 -11.27
C MET A 1 -8.93 13.71 -9.80
N ALA A 2 -9.59 14.81 -9.43
CA ALA A 2 -10.01 15.07 -8.05
C ALA A 2 -11.33 15.85 -8.11
N SER A 3 -12.43 15.18 -7.76
CA SER A 3 -13.77 15.77 -7.74
C SER A 3 -14.00 16.40 -6.35
N ALA A 4 -14.41 17.66 -6.33
CA ALA A 4 -14.70 18.38 -5.08
C ALA A 4 -15.97 17.82 -4.41
N PRO A 5 -15.99 17.65 -3.07
CA PRO A 5 -17.13 17.09 -2.36
C PRO A 5 -18.31 18.07 -2.34
N SER A 6 -19.45 17.63 -2.85
CA SER A 6 -20.74 18.31 -2.81
C SER A 6 -21.54 17.92 -1.55
N PRO A 7 -22.57 18.70 -1.13
CA PRO A 7 -23.23 18.60 0.20
C PRO A 7 -24.00 17.29 0.48
N ASN A 8 -23.89 16.29 -0.39
CA ASN A 8 -24.47 14.95 -0.22
C ASN A 8 -23.41 13.92 0.22
N GLY A 9 -22.25 14.39 0.69
CA GLY A 9 -21.06 13.57 0.99
C GLY A 9 -21.21 12.57 2.13
N ASP A 10 -22.22 12.75 2.99
CA ASP A 10 -22.45 11.90 4.18
C ASP A 10 -22.70 10.42 3.80
N LEU A 11 -23.49 10.18 2.75
CA LEU A 11 -23.76 8.82 2.24
C LEU A 11 -22.54 8.19 1.55
N PHE A 12 -21.63 9.02 1.02
CA PHE A 12 -20.41 8.55 0.39
C PHE A 12 -19.33 8.19 1.42
N ASP A 13 -19.20 8.97 2.50
CA ASP A 13 -18.31 8.67 3.63
C ASP A 13 -18.71 7.39 4.36
N GLU A 14 -20.02 7.17 4.57
CA GLU A 14 -20.54 5.95 5.19
C GLU A 14 -20.27 4.70 4.34
N PHE A 15 -20.30 4.85 3.01
CA PHE A 15 -19.98 3.78 2.07
C PHE A 15 -18.49 3.43 2.03
N LEU A 16 -17.61 4.43 2.13
CA LEU A 16 -16.15 4.24 2.18
C LEU A 16 -15.70 3.64 3.51
N THR A 17 -16.35 4.03 4.62
CA THR A 17 -16.11 3.47 5.96
C THR A 17 -16.66 2.04 6.08
N SER A 18 -17.87 1.76 5.58
CA SER A 18 -18.48 0.41 5.61
C SER A 18 -17.71 -0.62 4.78
N ARG A 19 -16.94 -0.16 3.79
CA ARG A 19 -16.10 -1.00 2.93
C ARG A 19 -14.62 -0.84 3.23
N GLY A 20 -14.31 -0.46 4.48
CA GLY A 20 -12.99 -0.28 5.07
C GLY A 20 -11.86 -0.52 4.09
N HIS A 21 -11.33 0.58 3.55
CA HIS A 21 -10.04 0.55 2.88
C HIS A 21 -9.02 0.10 3.92
N ASP A 22 -8.75 -1.20 3.93
CA ASP A 22 -7.74 -1.84 4.75
C ASP A 22 -6.39 -1.30 4.24
N VAL A 23 -5.98 -0.16 4.77
CA VAL A 23 -4.65 0.41 4.58
C VAL A 23 -3.69 -0.37 5.46
N GLU A 24 -3.58 -1.66 5.16
CA GLU A 24 -2.54 -2.53 5.66
C GLU A 24 -1.22 -1.81 5.43
N THR A 25 -0.39 -1.67 6.47
CA THR A 25 0.97 -1.13 6.34
C THR A 25 1.67 -1.83 5.18
N ALA A 26 2.15 -1.04 4.20
CA ALA A 26 2.74 -1.58 2.99
C ALA A 26 3.92 -2.49 3.35
N ARG A 27 3.80 -3.77 3.01
CA ARG A 27 4.83 -4.80 3.20
C ARG A 27 5.34 -5.29 1.85
N TRP A 28 6.45 -6.02 1.87
CA TRP A 28 6.94 -6.69 0.68
C TRP A 28 5.85 -7.61 0.11
N GLU A 29 5.58 -7.50 -1.18
CA GLU A 29 4.72 -8.45 -1.88
C GLU A 29 5.50 -9.75 -2.11
N GLU A 30 4.83 -10.90 -2.10
CA GLU A 30 5.47 -12.21 -2.30
C GLU A 30 5.27 -12.70 -3.73
N SER A 31 6.36 -12.82 -4.48
CA SER A 31 6.39 -13.38 -5.83
C SER A 31 7.21 -14.66 -5.81
N TYR A 32 6.53 -15.80 -5.64
CA TYR A 32 7.13 -17.13 -5.45
C TYR A 32 8.10 -17.19 -4.26
N ASN A 33 9.40 -17.00 -4.52
CA ASN A 33 10.49 -17.05 -3.55
C ASN A 33 11.23 -15.73 -3.42
N LYS A 34 10.65 -14.65 -3.96
CA LYS A 34 11.24 -13.32 -4.01
C LYS A 34 10.29 -12.31 -3.38
N LYS A 35 10.88 -11.29 -2.76
CA LYS A 35 10.19 -10.11 -2.27
C LYS A 35 10.05 -9.12 -3.42
N GLN A 36 8.84 -8.67 -3.70
CA GLN A 36 8.55 -7.67 -4.72
C GLN A 36 8.23 -6.33 -4.06
N CYS A 37 8.91 -5.27 -4.52
CA CYS A 37 8.70 -3.93 -4.01
C CYS A 37 7.32 -3.43 -4.48
N PRO A 38 6.43 -3.02 -3.56
CA PRO A 38 5.10 -2.53 -3.94
C PRO A 38 5.15 -1.18 -4.66
N ASP A 39 6.25 -0.43 -4.52
CA ASP A 39 6.38 0.94 -5.05
C ASP A 39 6.87 0.95 -6.50
N CYS A 40 7.90 0.15 -6.83
CA CYS A 40 8.52 0.13 -8.16
C CYS A 40 8.45 -1.24 -8.87
N GLY A 41 7.91 -2.28 -8.24
CA GLY A 41 7.85 -3.65 -8.80
C GLY A 41 9.17 -4.40 -8.82
N GLY A 42 10.22 -3.89 -8.18
CA GLY A 42 11.55 -4.52 -8.14
C GLY A 42 11.54 -5.85 -7.38
N LEU A 43 12.20 -6.89 -7.92
CA LEU A 43 12.32 -8.20 -7.28
C LEU A 43 13.63 -8.33 -6.50
N HIS A 44 13.53 -8.80 -5.26
CA HIS A 44 14.62 -8.94 -4.31
C HIS A 44 14.59 -10.30 -3.60
N ASP A 45 15.70 -10.68 -2.96
CA ASP A 45 15.78 -11.88 -2.13
C ASP A 45 14.92 -11.78 -0.87
N GLY A 46 14.58 -12.93 -0.29
CA GLY A 46 13.73 -13.03 0.91
C GLY A 46 14.29 -12.31 2.15
N ASP A 47 15.60 -12.07 2.19
CA ASP A 47 16.28 -11.35 3.27
C ASP A 47 16.36 -9.83 3.04
N ALA A 48 15.80 -9.32 1.93
CA ALA A 48 15.83 -7.90 1.63
C ALA A 48 15.06 -7.08 2.66
N VAL A 49 15.73 -6.05 3.19
CA VAL A 49 15.19 -5.05 4.13
C VAL A 49 14.92 -3.69 3.48
N GLU A 50 15.42 -3.48 2.25
CA GLU A 50 15.29 -2.25 1.46
C GLU A 50 15.28 -2.60 -0.03
N CYS A 51 14.50 -1.86 -0.82
CA CYS A 51 14.54 -1.92 -2.27
C CYS A 51 15.76 -1.15 -2.80
N SER A 52 16.71 -1.86 -3.40
CA SER A 52 17.90 -1.24 -4.01
C SER A 52 17.61 -0.40 -5.26
N VAL A 53 16.37 -0.39 -5.76
CA VAL A 53 15.97 0.37 -6.95
C VAL A 53 15.42 1.74 -6.57
N CYS A 54 14.45 1.81 -5.66
CA CYS A 54 13.78 3.06 -5.27
C CYS A 54 14.03 3.47 -3.81
N GLY A 55 14.75 2.67 -3.02
CA GLY A 55 15.03 2.94 -1.60
C GLY A 55 13.86 2.64 -0.65
N TRP A 56 12.79 2.02 -1.13
CA TRP A 56 11.62 1.68 -0.31
C TRP A 56 11.96 0.69 0.82
N ARG A 57 11.39 0.91 1.99
CA ARG A 57 11.55 0.04 3.18
C ARG A 57 10.20 -0.17 3.85
N PRO A 58 9.86 -1.39 4.26
CA PRO A 58 8.65 -1.63 5.03
C PRO A 58 8.77 -0.97 6.40
N GLU A 59 7.73 -0.25 6.80
CA GLU A 59 7.56 0.22 8.17
C GLU A 59 7.13 -0.96 9.06
N VAL A 60 8.12 -1.73 9.54
CA VAL A 60 7.86 -2.71 10.59
C VAL A 60 7.43 -1.94 11.83
N GLY A 61 6.14 -2.04 12.16
CA GLY A 61 5.50 -1.35 13.28
C GLY A 61 6.35 -1.41 14.54
N ARG A 62 6.60 -0.23 15.12
CA ARG A 62 7.27 -0.06 16.40
C ARG A 62 6.33 -0.42 17.55
#